data_AF-A0A090RFR3-F1
#
_entry.id   AF-A0A090RFR3-F1
#
_cell.length_a   1.000
_cell.length_b   1.000
_cell.length_c   1.000
_cell.angle_alpha   90.00
_cell.angle_beta   90.00
_cell.angle_gamma   90.00
#
_symmetry.space_group_name_H-M   'P 1'
#
loop_
_entity.id
_entity.type
_entity.pdbx_description
1 polymer ?
#
loop_
_entity_poly.entity_id
_entity_poly.type
_entity_poly.pdbx_seq_one_letter_code
_entity_poly.pdbx_strand_id
1 'polypeptide(L)'
;MLALSNFTVNSGATTLNLDGNWTLDGEHSETQLAFDIEGKNSSDIMGRFGISGGIQGASFSTYASIQWQGAPWSMHRETLTGEVKSETGQA
;
A
#
# COMPACT_ATOMS: atom_id res chain seq x y z
N MET A 1 -0.39 -15.28 16.65
CA MET A 1 -0.94 -14.69 15.42
C MET A 1 -1.60 -13.37 15.78
N LEU A 2 -1.26 -12.29 15.08
CA LEU A 2 -1.93 -10.99 15.15
C LEU A 2 -2.60 -10.72 13.81
N ALA A 3 -3.81 -10.18 13.85
CA ALA A 3 -4.55 -9.76 12.67
C ALA A 3 -4.86 -8.27 12.80
N LEU A 4 -4.68 -7.55 11.70
CA LEU A 4 -5.13 -6.19 11.48
C LEU A 4 -6.20 -6.26 10.40
N SER A 5 -7.42 -5.85 10.71
CA SER A 5 -8.53 -5.94 9.77
C SER A 5 -9.26 -4.61 9.68
N ASN A 6 -9.65 -4.23 8.47
CA ASN A 6 -10.39 -3.00 8.19
C ASN A 6 -9.65 -1.74 8.69
N PHE A 7 -8.32 -1.69 8.54
CA PHE A 7 -7.58 -0.47 8.83
C PHE A 7 -7.77 0.52 7.69
N THR A 8 -8.50 1.59 7.94
CA THR A 8 -8.76 2.64 6.94
C THR A 8 -8.16 3.97 7.38
N VAL A 9 -7.40 4.58 6.49
CA VAL A 9 -6.91 5.96 6.63
C VAL A 9 -7.47 6.79 5.49
N ASN A 10 -8.09 7.92 5.83
CA ASN A 10 -8.63 8.86 4.86
C ASN A 10 -7.98 10.24 5.07
N SER A 11 -7.34 10.76 4.03
CA SER A 11 -6.69 12.09 4.03
C SER A 11 -7.50 13.17 3.29
N GLY A 12 -8.76 12.86 2.93
CA GLY A 12 -9.65 13.69 2.12
C GLY A 12 -9.45 13.51 0.61
N ALA A 13 -8.19 13.45 0.16
CA ALA A 13 -7.85 13.22 -1.25
C ALA A 13 -7.48 11.75 -1.56
N THR A 14 -7.22 10.95 -0.52
CA THR A 14 -6.75 9.57 -0.65
C THR A 14 -7.36 8.72 0.46
N THR A 15 -7.78 7.51 0.10
CA THR A 15 -8.21 6.46 1.01
C THR A 15 -7.21 5.31 0.91
N LEU A 16 -6.72 4.84 2.06
CA LEU A 16 -5.94 3.61 2.19
C LEU A 16 -6.76 2.64 3.02
N ASN A 17 -7.01 1.45 2.47
CA ASN A 17 -7.52 0.30 3.20
C ASN A 17 -6.40 -0.73 3.32
N LEU A 18 -6.27 -1.34 4.49
CA LEU A 18 -5.24 -2.32 4.76
C LEU A 18 -5.77 -3.43 5.64
N ASP A 19 -5.45 -4.66 5.23
CA ASP A 19 -5.62 -5.88 5.99
C ASP A 19 -4.27 -6.57 6.11
N GLY A 20 -4.00 -7.16 7.26
CA GLY A 20 -2.71 -7.75 7.55
C GLY A 20 -2.80 -8.90 8.53
N ASN A 21 -1.97 -9.90 8.32
CA ASN A 21 -1.79 -11.00 9.25
C ASN A 21 -0.31 -11.18 9.53
N TRP A 22 0.01 -11.41 10.79
CA TRP A 22 1.34 -11.75 11.23
C TRP A 22 1.31 -12.99 12.11
N THR A 23 2.13 -13.96 11.73
CA THR A 23 2.30 -15.21 12.47
C THR A 23 3.72 -15.30 12.97
N LEU A 24 3.86 -15.69 14.24
CA LEU A 24 5.11 -16.04 14.88
C LEU A 24 4.95 -17.46 15.43
N ASP A 25 5.70 -18.40 14.88
CA ASP A 25 5.76 -19.80 15.28
C ASP A 25 7.21 -20.23 15.45
N GLY A 26 7.68 -20.24 16.71
CA GLY A 26 9.09 -20.44 17.03
C GLY A 26 9.97 -19.37 16.36
N GLU A 27 10.87 -19.83 15.48
CA GLU A 27 11.75 -18.98 14.67
C GLU A 27 11.09 -18.50 13.36
N HIS A 28 9.93 -19.05 12.98
CA HIS A 28 9.22 -18.66 11.77
C HIS A 28 8.35 -17.44 12.06
N SER A 29 8.77 -16.29 11.53
CA SER A 29 7.96 -15.07 11.51
C SER A 29 7.54 -14.78 10.07
N GLU A 30 6.27 -14.59 9.83
CA GLU A 30 5.74 -14.29 8.50
C GLU A 30 4.68 -13.21 8.58
N THR A 31 4.80 -12.21 7.71
CA THR A 31 3.82 -11.14 7.56
C THR A 31 3.21 -11.19 6.17
N GLN A 32 1.89 -11.06 6.12
CA GLN A 32 1.11 -10.93 4.90
C GLN A 32 0.30 -9.63 5.01
N LEU A 33 0.39 -8.77 4.00
CA LEU A 33 -0.39 -7.54 3.92
C LEU A 33 -1.08 -7.46 2.57
N ALA A 34 -2.36 -7.08 2.61
CA ALA A 34 -3.10 -6.60 1.46
C ALA A 34 -3.47 -5.14 1.69
N PHE A 35 -3.25 -4.27 0.71
CA PHE A 35 -3.69 -2.90 0.79
C PHE A 35 -4.21 -2.38 -0.54
N ASP A 36 -5.20 -1.51 -0.44
CA ASP A 36 -5.83 -0.79 -1.52
C ASP A 36 -5.69 0.69 -1.23
N ILE A 37 -5.06 1.42 -2.15
CA ILE A 37 -4.96 2.87 -2.10
C ILE A 37 -5.63 3.48 -3.31
N GLU A 38 -6.64 4.31 -3.07
CA GLU A 38 -7.35 5.05 -4.09
C GLU A 38 -7.27 6.54 -3.79
N GLY A 39 -7.19 7.36 -4.84
CA GLY A 39 -7.14 8.79 -4.64
C GLY A 39 -7.38 9.59 -5.91
N LYS A 40 -7.72 10.85 -5.71
CA LYS A 40 -7.72 11.86 -6.76
C LYS A 40 -6.45 12.68 -6.62
N ASN A 41 -5.72 12.85 -7.71
CA ASN A 41 -4.42 13.51 -7.71
C ASN A 41 -4.56 14.99 -7.30
N SER A 42 -4.34 15.25 -6.00
CA SER A 42 -4.01 16.58 -5.49
C SER A 42 -2.56 16.86 -5.85
N SER A 43 -2.32 18.00 -6.49
CA SER A 43 -1.02 18.49 -6.98
C SER A 43 0.18 18.33 -6.02
N ASP A 44 -0.07 18.12 -4.72
CA ASP A 44 0.92 18.01 -3.66
C ASP A 44 1.82 16.76 -3.74
N ILE A 45 1.31 15.63 -4.26
CA ILE A 45 2.12 14.39 -4.34
C ILE A 45 3.04 14.45 -5.57
N MET A 46 2.56 14.92 -6.72
CA MET A 46 3.39 15.07 -7.93
C MET A 46 4.50 16.11 -7.75
N GLY A 47 4.26 17.15 -6.94
CA GLY A 47 5.29 18.13 -6.56
C GLY A 47 6.49 17.50 -5.83
N ARG A 48 6.26 16.47 -5.01
CA ARG A 48 7.35 15.72 -4.34
C ARG A 48 8.13 14.82 -5.28
N PHE A 49 7.56 14.48 -6.44
CA PHE A 49 8.21 13.70 -7.49
C PHE A 49 8.70 14.54 -8.68
N GLY A 50 8.65 15.87 -8.60
CA GLY A 50 9.19 16.78 -9.62
C GLY A 50 8.38 16.84 -10.92
N ILE A 51 7.14 16.37 -10.93
CA ILE A 51 6.27 16.41 -12.12
C ILE A 51 5.55 17.76 -12.14
N SER A 52 6.22 18.78 -12.69
CA SER A 52 5.67 20.12 -12.92
C SER A 52 4.94 20.17 -14.27
N GLY A 53 3.71 19.67 -14.34
CA GLY A 53 2.94 19.75 -15.58
C GLY A 53 1.60 19.06 -15.55
N GLY A 54 0.53 19.83 -15.35
CA GLY A 54 -0.74 19.66 -16.06
C GLY A 54 -1.67 18.49 -15.75
N ILE A 55 -1.34 17.56 -14.85
CA ILE A 55 -2.26 16.45 -14.49
C ILE A 55 -2.98 16.78 -13.17
N GLN A 56 -3.89 17.75 -13.24
CA GLN A 56 -4.74 18.12 -12.10
C GLN A 56 -5.99 17.22 -12.10
N GLY A 57 -6.14 16.34 -11.10
CA GLY A 57 -7.37 15.59 -10.88
C GLY A 57 -7.48 14.16 -11.44
N ALA A 58 -6.42 13.58 -12.00
CA ALA A 58 -6.43 12.17 -12.41
C ALA A 58 -6.68 11.24 -11.21
N SER A 59 -7.58 10.26 -11.35
CA SER A 59 -7.76 9.22 -10.33
C SER A 59 -6.69 8.15 -10.49
N PHE A 60 -6.15 7.69 -9.37
CA PHE A 60 -5.29 6.51 -9.31
C PHE A 60 -5.88 5.48 -8.35
N SER A 61 -5.64 4.21 -8.65
CA SER A 61 -5.90 3.10 -7.77
C SER A 61 -4.70 2.16 -7.80
N THR A 62 -4.22 1.77 -6.62
CA THR A 62 -3.17 0.77 -6.50
C THR A 62 -3.59 -0.26 -5.47
N TYR A 63 -3.56 -1.52 -5.89
CA TYR A 63 -3.70 -2.67 -5.02
C TYR A 63 -2.36 -3.37 -4.90
N ALA A 64 -2.05 -3.86 -3.71
CA ALA A 64 -0.94 -4.77 -3.51
C ALA A 64 -1.32 -5.87 -2.51
N SER A 65 -0.85 -7.08 -2.81
CA SER A 65 -0.88 -8.23 -1.90
C SER A 65 0.54 -8.77 -1.81
N ILE A 66 1.15 -8.61 -0.65
CA ILE A 66 2.56 -8.90 -0.42
C ILE A 66 2.76 -9.75 0.84
N GLN A 67 3.81 -10.55 0.83
CA GLN A 67 4.23 -11.35 1.97
C GLN A 67 5.75 -11.34 2.10
N TRP A 68 6.24 -11.46 3.34
CA TRP A 68 7.67 -11.57 3.62
C TRP A 68 7.91 -12.32 4.94
N GLN A 69 9.13 -12.81 5.11
CA GLN A 69 9.60 -13.33 6.40
C GLN A 69 9.99 -12.18 7.33
N GLY A 70 9.57 -12.23 8.58
CA GLY A 70 9.81 -11.21 9.59
C GLY A 70 8.54 -10.55 10.09
N ALA A 71 8.69 -9.63 11.03
CA ALA A 71 7.59 -8.89 11.62
C ALA A 71 7.14 -7.73 10.69
N PRO A 72 5.93 -7.17 10.89
CA PRO A 72 5.40 -6.09 10.05
C PRO A 72 6.30 -4.85 9.98
N TRP A 73 7.06 -4.57 11.04
CA TRP A 73 8.01 -3.45 11.14
C TRP A 73 9.45 -3.80 10.75
N SER A 74 9.73 -5.07 10.44
CA SER A 74 11.07 -5.57 10.09
C SER A 74 11.01 -6.39 8.80
N MET A 75 10.73 -5.70 7.69
CA MET A 75 10.62 -6.32 6.36
C MET A 75 11.95 -6.90 5.86
N HIS A 76 12.01 -8.22 5.66
CA HIS A 76 13.10 -8.85 4.92
C HIS A 76 12.84 -8.78 3.42
N ARG A 77 13.34 -7.72 2.78
CA ARG A 77 13.12 -7.42 1.35
C ARG A 77 13.51 -8.57 0.40
N GLU A 78 14.50 -9.38 0.76
CA GLU A 78 14.94 -10.52 -0.05
C GLU A 78 13.90 -11.65 -0.13
N THR A 79 13.00 -11.72 0.86
CA THR A 79 11.92 -12.71 0.92
C THR A 79 10.56 -12.15 0.49
N LEU A 80 10.54 -10.88 0.08
CA LEU A 80 9.33 -10.19 -0.31
C LEU A 80 8.81 -10.75 -1.64
N THR A 81 7.58 -11.26 -1.63
CA THR A 81 6.89 -11.73 -2.83
C THR A 81 5.45 -11.23 -2.83
N GLY A 82 4.84 -11.17 -4.00
CA GLY A 82 3.46 -10.68 -4.11
C GLY A 82 3.12 -10.13 -5.48
N GLU A 83 1.95 -9.52 -5.57
CA GLU A 83 1.47 -8.81 -6.74
C GLU A 83 1.17 -7.35 -6.41
N VAL A 84 1.40 -6.49 -7.41
CA VAL A 84 1.01 -5.08 -7.38
C VAL A 84 0.25 -4.80 -8.66
N LYS A 85 -0.94 -4.23 -8.52
CA LYS A 85 -1.78 -3.77 -9.62
C LYS A 85 -1.95 -2.27 -9.46
N SER A 86 -1.67 -1.51 -10.50
CA SER A 86 -1.84 -0.06 -10.48
C SER A 86 -2.56 0.39 -11.74
N GLU A 87 -3.59 1.17 -11.53
CA GLU A 87 -4.42 1.77 -12.56
C GLU A 87 -4.36 3.29 -12.41
N THR A 88 -4.18 3.97 -13.53
CA THR A 88 -4.21 5.44 -13.59
C THR A 88 -5.20 5.84 -14.68
N GLY A 89 -6.24 6.58 -14.29
CA GLY A 89 -7.21 7.14 -15.24
C GLY A 89 -6.76 8.53 -15.71
N GLN A 90 -6.83 8.79 -17.01
CA GLN A 90 -6.89 10.17 -17.50
C GLN A 90 -8.36 10.63 -17.50
N ALA A 91 -8.60 11.84 -17.00
CA ALA A 91 -9.86 12.55 -17.19
C ALA A 91 -9.89 13.20 -18.57
#